data_AF-A0AAU1CZH5-F1
#
_entry.id   AF-A0AAU1CZH5-F1
#
_cell.length_a   1.000
_cell.length_b   1.000
_cell.length_c   1.000
_cell.angle_alpha   90.00
_cell.angle_beta   90.00
_cell.angle_gamma   90.00
#
_symmetry.space_group_name_H-M   'P 1'
#
loop_
_entity.id
_entity.type
_entity.pdbx_description
1 polymer ?
#
loop_
_entity_poly.entity_id
_entity_poly.type
_entity_poly.pdbx_seq_one_letter_code
_entity_poly.pdbx_strand_id
1 'polypeptide(L)'
;MTSMHGDVAEQQADITRLLLHHIHAPLPDAQFIRGVLPAPPPAEAIRIVTGAQNARIPDELTAWEIPLRSADDPEDLVGADDSLGILRALHTGTHIYPSDRIGSVMGMMLVRVDLTTVDPVAPGAADNAFTILRSLTYPWTEERPALRLRGFLLQDPDRLRLYFDSEGTVDVTAVDVRASGAITALLAAIRPLITEEERISVDDTDPHCSRLVDLTDW
;
A
#
# COMPACT_ATOMS: atom_id res chain seq x y z
N MET A 1 -21.75 -16.62 1.47
CA MET A 1 -21.94 -16.13 0.09
C MET A 1 -22.17 -14.64 0.20
N THR A 2 -21.09 -13.86 0.16
CA THR A 2 -21.15 -12.42 -0.05
C THR A 2 -21.72 -12.20 -1.46
N SER A 3 -22.67 -11.26 -1.62
CA SER A 3 -23.18 -10.95 -2.96
C SER A 3 -22.08 -10.23 -3.75
N MET A 4 -22.06 -10.30 -5.07
CA MET A 4 -21.09 -9.56 -5.91
C MET A 4 -20.98 -8.06 -5.57
N HIS A 5 -22.07 -7.46 -5.06
CA HIS A 5 -22.08 -6.08 -4.59
C HIS A 5 -21.35 -5.89 -3.25
N GLY A 6 -21.36 -6.90 -2.38
CA GLY A 6 -20.59 -6.92 -1.15
C GLY A 6 -19.09 -7.01 -1.41
N ASP A 7 -18.66 -7.84 -2.37
CA ASP A 7 -17.23 -7.99 -2.73
C ASP A 7 -16.67 -6.67 -3.27
N VAL A 8 -17.41 -5.97 -4.13
CA VAL A 8 -17.05 -4.63 -4.65
C VAL A 8 -16.94 -3.60 -3.52
N ALA A 9 -17.88 -3.60 -2.57
CA ALA A 9 -17.87 -2.66 -1.46
C ALA A 9 -16.71 -2.93 -0.48
N GLU A 10 -16.40 -4.20 -0.21
CA GLU A 10 -15.25 -4.62 0.60
C GLU A 10 -13.94 -4.20 -0.06
N GLN A 11 -13.81 -4.43 -1.37
CA GLN A 11 -12.65 -4.00 -2.14
C GLN A 11 -12.48 -2.48 -2.13
N GLN A 12 -13.56 -1.71 -2.30
CA GLN A 12 -13.52 -0.25 -2.18
C GLN A 12 -13.03 0.20 -0.79
N ALA A 13 -13.46 -0.49 0.27
CA ALA A 13 -13.04 -0.19 1.64
C ALA A 13 -11.54 -0.49 1.85
N ASP A 14 -11.05 -1.61 1.33
CA ASP A 14 -9.64 -2.00 1.42
C ASP A 14 -8.72 -1.04 0.67
N ILE A 15 -9.10 -0.67 -0.56
CA ILE A 15 -8.39 0.36 -1.34
C ILE A 15 -8.39 1.68 -0.58
N THR A 16 -9.54 2.11 -0.05
CA THR A 16 -9.63 3.34 0.76
C THR A 16 -8.66 3.29 1.93
N ARG A 17 -8.63 2.19 2.69
CA ARG A 17 -7.78 2.02 3.87
C ARG A 17 -6.29 2.13 3.56
N LEU A 18 -5.86 1.74 2.35
CA LEU A 18 -4.46 1.91 1.92
C LEU A 18 -4.19 3.35 1.45
N LEU A 19 -5.06 3.89 0.60
CA LEU A 19 -4.87 5.21 -0.02
C LEU A 19 -4.95 6.38 0.96
N LEU A 20 -5.55 6.21 2.14
CA LEU A 20 -5.52 7.21 3.22
C LEU A 20 -4.10 7.69 3.55
N HIS A 21 -3.11 6.80 3.45
CA HIS A 21 -1.71 7.12 3.73
C HIS A 21 -1.07 7.99 2.63
N HIS A 22 -1.64 7.99 1.43
CA HIS A 22 -1.17 8.74 0.27
C HIS A 22 -1.83 10.12 0.11
N ILE A 23 -2.59 10.60 1.11
CA ILE A 23 -3.09 11.99 1.13
C ILE A 23 -1.93 12.99 1.20
N HIS A 24 -0.83 12.59 1.87
CA HIS A 24 0.37 13.39 2.08
C HIS A 24 1.56 12.97 1.20
N ALA A 25 1.52 11.79 0.60
CA ALA A 25 2.56 11.32 -0.31
C ALA A 25 2.21 11.76 -1.75
N PRO A 26 3.14 12.39 -2.48
CA PRO A 26 2.88 12.75 -3.86
C PRO A 26 2.87 11.49 -4.76
N LEU A 27 1.94 11.49 -5.70
CA LEU A 27 2.03 10.77 -6.97
C LEU A 27 3.02 11.50 -7.90
N PRO A 28 3.39 10.90 -9.04
CA PRO A 28 4.11 11.60 -10.10
C PRO A 28 3.46 12.96 -10.45
N ASP A 29 4.26 13.88 -10.98
CA ASP A 29 3.86 15.25 -11.32
C ASP A 29 3.29 16.09 -10.16
N ALA A 30 3.75 15.78 -8.93
CA ALA A 30 3.33 16.47 -7.69
C ALA A 30 1.81 16.47 -7.47
N GLN A 31 1.13 15.44 -7.98
CA GLN A 31 -0.27 15.16 -7.70
C GLN A 31 -0.41 14.43 -6.37
N PHE A 32 -1.58 14.51 -5.76
CA PHE A 32 -1.83 13.86 -4.48
C PHE A 32 -3.25 13.32 -4.46
N ILE A 33 -3.47 12.29 -3.65
CA ILE A 33 -4.83 11.79 -3.41
C ILE A 33 -5.60 12.83 -2.58
N ARG A 34 -6.77 13.21 -3.09
CA ARG A 34 -7.68 14.21 -2.51
C ARG A 34 -9.00 13.62 -2.06
N GLY A 35 -9.32 12.42 -2.49
CA GLY A 35 -10.48 11.68 -2.05
C GLY A 35 -10.52 10.30 -2.68
N VAL A 36 -11.24 9.40 -2.01
CA VAL A 36 -11.65 8.11 -2.57
C VAL A 36 -13.15 8.07 -2.43
N LEU A 37 -13.85 7.89 -3.54
CA LEU A 37 -15.31 7.93 -3.63
C LEU A 37 -15.80 6.57 -4.16
N PRO A 38 -16.87 6.01 -3.56
CA PRO A 38 -17.50 4.82 -4.14
C PRO A 38 -18.15 5.18 -5.48
N ALA A 39 -18.01 4.32 -6.47
CA ALA A 39 -18.82 4.43 -7.68
C ALA A 39 -20.23 3.89 -7.40
N PRO A 40 -21.31 4.59 -7.82
CA PRO A 40 -22.66 4.10 -7.60
C PRO A 40 -22.94 2.88 -8.49
N PRO A 41 -23.74 1.89 -8.03
CA PRO A 41 -24.20 0.79 -8.87
C PRO A 41 -24.87 1.30 -10.15
N PRO A 42 -24.74 0.58 -11.29
CA PRO A 42 -24.12 -0.73 -11.43
C PRO A 42 -22.59 -0.70 -11.69
N ALA A 43 -21.92 0.44 -11.49
CA ALA A 43 -20.49 0.53 -11.77
C ALA A 43 -19.67 -0.25 -10.73
N GLU A 44 -18.99 -1.30 -11.17
CA GLU A 44 -18.00 -2.05 -10.38
C GLU A 44 -16.64 -1.35 -10.46
N ALA A 45 -16.55 -0.16 -9.87
CA ALA A 45 -15.40 0.72 -9.97
C ALA A 45 -15.14 1.46 -8.67
N ILE A 46 -13.96 2.03 -8.52
CA ILE A 46 -13.63 3.01 -7.49
C ILE A 46 -13.26 4.34 -8.15
N ARG A 47 -13.63 5.46 -7.53
CA ARG A 47 -13.24 6.79 -8.00
C ARG A 47 -12.16 7.35 -7.09
N ILE A 48 -10.98 7.60 -7.63
CA ILE A 48 -9.88 8.22 -6.87
C ILE A 48 -9.68 9.64 -7.38
N VAL A 49 -9.84 10.60 -6.47
CA VAL A 49 -9.72 12.03 -6.77
C VAL A 49 -8.29 12.46 -6.54
N THR A 50 -7.72 13.14 -7.52
CA THR A 50 -6.35 13.66 -7.48
C THR A 50 -6.32 15.17 -7.76
N GLY A 51 -5.27 15.83 -7.27
CA GLY A 51 -5.01 17.25 -7.50
C GLY A 51 -3.74 17.71 -6.77
N ALA A 52 -3.39 18.98 -6.93
CA ALA A 52 -2.25 19.60 -6.24
C ALA A 52 -2.37 19.54 -4.70
N GLN A 53 -1.30 19.90 -3.97
CA GLN A 53 -1.23 19.72 -2.51
C GLN A 53 -2.42 20.39 -1.76
N ASN A 54 -2.75 21.59 -2.21
CA ASN A 54 -3.76 22.48 -1.64
C ASN A 54 -5.06 22.53 -2.46
N ALA A 55 -5.21 21.72 -3.52
CA ALA A 55 -6.42 21.71 -4.33
C ALA A 55 -7.63 21.28 -3.48
N ARG A 56 -8.70 22.08 -3.53
CA ARG A 56 -9.93 21.84 -2.74
C ARG A 56 -11.21 22.11 -3.51
N ILE A 57 -11.15 22.87 -4.60
CA ILE A 57 -12.31 23.17 -5.42
C ILE A 57 -12.43 22.17 -6.58
N PRO A 58 -13.66 21.83 -7.03
CA PRO A 58 -13.87 20.80 -8.04
C PRO A 58 -13.08 20.98 -9.34
N ASP A 59 -12.92 22.22 -9.82
CA ASP A 59 -12.25 22.53 -11.09
C ASP A 59 -10.74 22.26 -11.06
N GLU A 60 -10.15 22.13 -9.88
CA GLU A 60 -8.73 21.78 -9.68
C GLU A 60 -8.51 20.27 -9.48
N LEU A 61 -9.60 19.49 -9.50
CA LEU A 61 -9.60 18.08 -9.13
C LEU A 61 -10.01 17.20 -10.33
N THR A 62 -9.34 16.06 -10.44
CA THR A 62 -9.69 15.02 -11.41
C THR A 62 -10.08 13.76 -10.68
N ALA A 63 -11.26 13.23 -10.96
CA ALA A 63 -11.72 11.94 -10.49
C ALA A 63 -11.40 10.85 -11.54
N TRP A 64 -10.59 9.88 -11.15
CA TRP A 64 -10.27 8.70 -11.95
C TRP A 64 -11.20 7.55 -11.57
N GLU A 65 -12.09 7.13 -12.47
CA GLU A 65 -12.93 5.96 -12.29
C GLU A 65 -12.17 4.73 -12.78
N ILE A 66 -11.63 3.96 -11.83
CA ILE A 66 -10.85 2.75 -12.07
C ILE A 66 -11.79 1.53 -11.91
N PRO A 67 -11.98 0.72 -12.97
CA PRO A 67 -12.69 -0.54 -12.87
C PRO A 67 -12.04 -1.44 -11.81
N LEU A 68 -12.84 -2.09 -10.96
CA LEU A 68 -12.32 -3.02 -9.97
C LEU A 68 -12.17 -4.42 -10.51
N ARG A 69 -12.76 -4.74 -11.66
CA ARG A 69 -12.59 -6.03 -12.34
C ARG A 69 -11.33 -5.96 -13.19
N SER A 70 -10.46 -6.96 -13.06
CA SER A 70 -9.25 -7.04 -13.89
C SER A 70 -9.64 -7.16 -15.37
N ALA A 71 -8.81 -6.62 -16.25
CA ALA A 71 -8.97 -6.77 -17.69
C ALA A 71 -8.65 -8.21 -18.16
N ASP A 72 -7.75 -8.88 -17.44
CA ASP A 72 -7.27 -10.22 -17.80
C ASP A 72 -8.20 -11.32 -17.26
N ASP A 73 -8.70 -11.15 -16.03
CA ASP A 73 -9.65 -12.07 -15.40
C ASP A 73 -10.79 -11.30 -14.72
N PRO A 74 -12.02 -11.35 -15.26
CA PRO A 74 -13.18 -10.70 -14.65
C PRO A 74 -13.56 -11.26 -13.26
N GLU A 75 -13.08 -12.43 -12.87
CA GLU A 75 -13.32 -12.94 -11.50
C GLU A 75 -12.41 -12.24 -10.48
N ASP A 76 -11.26 -11.73 -10.93
CA ASP A 76 -10.27 -11.06 -10.09
C ASP A 76 -10.59 -9.57 -9.87
N LEU A 77 -10.32 -9.13 -8.64
CA LEU A 77 -10.48 -7.75 -8.23
C LEU A 77 -9.13 -7.03 -8.16
N VAL A 78 -9.06 -5.84 -8.75
CA VAL A 78 -7.93 -4.92 -8.70
C VAL A 78 -7.69 -4.51 -7.25
N GLY A 79 -6.48 -4.82 -6.76
CA GLY A 79 -6.02 -4.52 -5.41
C GLY A 79 -5.77 -3.04 -5.13
N ALA A 80 -5.47 -2.75 -3.88
CA ALA A 80 -5.05 -1.42 -3.45
C ALA A 80 -3.70 -1.02 -4.07
N ASP A 81 -2.73 -1.93 -4.10
CA ASP A 81 -1.42 -1.70 -4.72
C ASP A 81 -1.54 -1.57 -6.24
N ASP A 82 -2.38 -2.37 -6.89
CA ASP A 82 -2.67 -2.24 -8.33
C ASP A 82 -3.29 -0.89 -8.65
N SER A 83 -4.27 -0.45 -7.85
CA SER A 83 -4.92 0.86 -8.00
C SER A 83 -3.91 2.02 -7.87
N LEU A 84 -2.96 1.91 -6.94
CA LEU A 84 -1.89 2.89 -6.78
C LEU A 84 -0.91 2.86 -7.97
N GLY A 85 -0.56 1.68 -8.48
CA GLY A 85 0.27 1.51 -9.66
C GLY A 85 -0.37 2.09 -10.93
N ILE A 86 -1.67 1.87 -11.11
CA ILE A 86 -2.49 2.47 -12.18
C ILE A 86 -2.44 4.01 -12.06
N LEU A 87 -2.69 4.58 -10.89
CA LEU A 87 -2.63 6.03 -10.69
C LEU A 87 -1.27 6.63 -11.02
N ARG A 88 -0.18 5.95 -10.63
CA ARG A 88 1.17 6.40 -10.96
C ARG A 88 1.40 6.40 -12.46
N ALA A 89 0.94 5.37 -13.16
CA ALA A 89 1.02 5.31 -14.62
C ALA A 89 0.23 6.45 -15.27
N LEU A 90 -1.00 6.72 -14.81
CA LEU A 90 -1.86 7.81 -15.29
C LEU A 90 -1.27 9.21 -15.07
N HIS A 91 -0.40 9.37 -14.07
CA HIS A 91 0.32 10.61 -13.77
C HIS A 91 1.75 10.63 -14.31
N THR A 92 2.16 9.64 -15.10
CA THR A 92 3.47 9.60 -15.74
C THR A 92 3.32 9.81 -17.24
N GLY A 93 3.91 10.88 -17.76
CA GLY A 93 3.86 11.20 -19.19
C GLY A 93 2.55 11.87 -19.62
N THR A 94 2.30 11.90 -20.93
CA THR A 94 1.11 12.55 -21.50
C THR A 94 0.12 11.51 -21.99
N HIS A 95 -1.10 11.56 -21.47
CA HIS A 95 -2.20 10.67 -21.84
C HIS A 95 -3.29 11.43 -22.59
N ILE A 96 -3.81 10.83 -23.66
CA ILE A 96 -4.93 11.37 -24.44
C ILE A 96 -6.11 10.43 -24.27
N TYR A 97 -7.20 10.94 -23.70
CA TYR A 97 -8.42 10.17 -23.46
C TYR A 97 -9.49 10.51 -24.49
N PRO A 98 -10.19 9.50 -25.05
CA PRO A 98 -11.31 9.75 -25.96
C PRO A 98 -12.49 10.36 -25.19
N SER A 99 -13.31 11.14 -25.90
CA SER A 99 -14.35 11.97 -25.28
C SER A 99 -15.43 11.19 -24.54
N ASP A 100 -15.67 9.93 -24.91
CA ASP A 100 -16.61 9.01 -24.27
C ASP A 100 -16.12 8.53 -22.88
N ARG A 101 -14.80 8.60 -22.64
CA ARG A 101 -14.20 8.32 -21.33
C ARG A 101 -14.19 9.54 -20.40
N ILE A 102 -14.48 10.73 -20.93
CA ILE A 102 -14.55 11.97 -20.15
C ILE A 102 -15.99 12.23 -19.70
N GLY A 103 -16.15 12.64 -18.45
CA GLY A 103 -17.43 13.05 -17.89
C GLY A 103 -17.24 14.07 -16.77
N SER A 104 -18.27 14.20 -15.92
CA SER A 104 -18.19 15.01 -14.71
C SER A 104 -18.84 14.32 -13.52
N VAL A 105 -18.28 14.52 -12.34
CA VAL A 105 -18.85 14.10 -11.06
C VAL A 105 -18.63 15.18 -10.02
N MET A 106 -19.68 15.64 -9.34
CA MET A 106 -19.60 16.70 -8.33
C MET A 106 -18.86 17.98 -8.82
N GLY A 107 -18.96 18.31 -10.11
CA GLY A 107 -18.25 19.45 -10.72
C GLY A 107 -16.79 19.17 -11.10
N MET A 108 -16.23 18.02 -10.73
CA MET A 108 -14.89 17.60 -11.13
C MET A 108 -14.90 16.98 -12.52
N MET A 109 -13.76 17.01 -13.21
CA MET A 109 -13.54 16.17 -14.39
C MET A 109 -13.52 14.70 -13.97
N LEU A 110 -14.29 13.86 -14.65
CA LEU A 110 -14.27 12.41 -14.47
C LEU A 110 -13.56 11.76 -15.66
N VAL A 111 -12.57 10.94 -15.42
CA VAL A 111 -11.90 10.13 -16.45
C VAL A 111 -12.13 8.66 -16.13
N ARG A 112 -12.78 7.94 -17.05
CA ARG A 112 -12.98 6.48 -16.95
C ARG A 112 -11.77 5.76 -17.50
N VAL A 113 -11.09 5.01 -16.64
CA VAL A 113 -9.84 4.35 -16.98
C VAL A 113 -10.11 3.07 -17.77
N ASP A 114 -9.34 2.87 -18.83
CA ASP A 114 -9.31 1.63 -19.60
C ASP A 114 -8.05 0.86 -19.22
N LEU A 115 -8.21 -0.20 -18.41
CA LEU A 115 -7.08 -0.97 -17.88
C LEU A 115 -6.27 -1.65 -18.98
N THR A 116 -6.82 -1.86 -20.18
CA THR A 116 -6.09 -2.45 -21.32
C THR A 116 -5.06 -1.50 -21.91
N THR A 117 -5.11 -0.22 -21.55
CA THR A 117 -4.24 0.84 -22.08
C THR A 117 -3.23 1.37 -21.07
N VAL A 118 -3.28 0.87 -19.82
CA VAL A 118 -2.44 1.32 -18.73
C VAL A 118 -1.55 0.17 -18.29
N ASP A 119 -0.25 0.41 -18.29
CA ASP A 119 0.73 -0.50 -17.67
C ASP A 119 0.97 -0.04 -16.23
N PRO A 120 0.47 -0.74 -15.19
CA PRO A 120 0.58 -0.30 -13.81
C PRO A 120 2.04 -0.22 -13.36
N VAL A 121 2.39 0.86 -12.66
CA VAL A 121 3.74 0.99 -12.07
C VAL A 121 3.84 0.07 -10.85
N ALA A 122 4.75 -0.89 -10.91
CA ALA A 122 5.00 -1.81 -9.80
C ALA A 122 5.37 -1.08 -8.49
N PRO A 123 5.04 -1.65 -7.31
CA PRO A 123 5.43 -1.09 -6.02
C PRO A 123 6.95 -0.87 -5.90
N GLY A 124 7.33 0.30 -5.39
CA GLY A 124 8.72 0.60 -5.05
C GLY A 124 9.09 0.13 -3.65
N ALA A 125 10.37 0.25 -3.29
CA ALA A 125 10.84 -0.16 -1.97
C ALA A 125 10.16 0.58 -0.80
N ALA A 126 9.78 1.85 -0.99
CA ALA A 126 9.03 2.61 0.01
C ALA A 126 7.61 2.07 0.23
N ASP A 127 6.94 1.62 -0.85
CA ASP A 127 5.61 1.02 -0.77
C ASP A 127 5.67 -0.32 -0.05
N ASN A 128 6.66 -1.12 -0.40
CA ASN A 128 6.88 -2.42 0.23
C ASN A 128 7.25 -2.29 1.71
N ALA A 129 8.10 -1.32 2.06
CA ALA A 129 8.41 -1.01 3.45
C ALA A 129 7.13 -0.59 4.21
N PHE A 130 6.29 0.25 3.59
CA PHE A 130 5.00 0.62 4.16
C PHE A 130 4.09 -0.61 4.37
N THR A 131 4.01 -1.51 3.39
CA THR A 131 3.23 -2.76 3.48
C THR A 131 3.73 -3.67 4.61
N ILE A 132 5.05 -3.81 4.78
CA ILE A 132 5.65 -4.54 5.90
C ILE A 132 5.25 -3.91 7.23
N LEU A 133 5.48 -2.60 7.39
CA LEU A 133 5.22 -1.89 8.64
C LEU A 133 3.73 -1.90 9.01
N ARG A 134 2.85 -1.69 8.04
CA ARG A 134 1.39 -1.72 8.24
C ARG A 134 0.93 -3.10 8.66
N SER A 135 1.41 -4.15 7.99
CA SER A 135 1.06 -5.55 8.32
C SER A 135 1.49 -5.93 9.74
N LEU A 136 2.64 -5.43 10.21
CA LEU A 136 3.15 -5.70 11.55
C LEU A 136 2.47 -4.87 12.65
N THR A 137 1.96 -3.68 12.34
CA THR A 137 1.36 -2.75 13.32
C THR A 137 -0.16 -2.86 13.43
N TYR A 138 -0.82 -3.22 12.33
CA TYR A 138 -2.26 -3.41 12.25
C TYR A 138 -2.58 -4.79 11.67
N PRO A 139 -2.19 -5.88 12.35
CA PRO A 139 -2.55 -7.22 11.90
C PRO A 139 -4.06 -7.38 11.91
N TRP A 140 -4.57 -8.19 10.99
CA TRP A 140 -6.00 -8.50 10.88
C TRP A 140 -6.42 -9.55 11.93
N THR A 141 -6.07 -9.31 13.20
CA THR A 141 -6.33 -10.22 14.33
C THR A 141 -7.02 -9.46 15.46
N GLU A 142 -8.01 -10.10 16.11
CA GLU A 142 -8.68 -9.53 17.29
C GLU A 142 -7.73 -9.47 18.50
N GLU A 143 -6.79 -10.41 18.57
CA GLU A 143 -5.77 -10.48 19.61
C GLU A 143 -4.54 -9.64 19.23
N ARG A 144 -3.95 -8.98 20.23
CA ARG A 144 -2.67 -8.28 20.06
C ARG A 144 -1.58 -9.32 19.77
N PRO A 145 -0.73 -9.10 18.75
CA PRO A 145 0.36 -10.03 18.48
C PRO A 145 1.34 -10.05 19.65
N ALA A 146 1.80 -11.25 20.01
CA ALA A 146 2.77 -11.45 21.09
C ALA A 146 4.14 -10.81 20.80
N LEU A 147 4.46 -10.66 19.51
CA LEU A 147 5.61 -9.93 18.99
C LEU A 147 5.14 -8.52 18.61
N ARG A 148 5.70 -7.49 19.25
CA ARG A 148 5.29 -6.10 18.99
C ARG A 148 6.40 -5.35 18.28
N LEU A 149 6.06 -4.71 17.16
CA LEU A 149 6.95 -3.76 16.52
C LEU A 149 7.00 -2.47 17.35
N ARG A 150 8.16 -2.16 17.95
CA ARG A 150 8.39 -0.97 18.77
C ARG A 150 8.96 0.20 17.99
N GLY A 151 9.63 -0.07 16.88
CA GLY A 151 10.26 0.94 16.06
C GLY A 151 10.75 0.37 14.74
N PHE A 152 11.16 1.25 13.83
CA PHE A 152 11.76 0.89 12.56
C PHE A 152 12.72 1.99 12.11
N LEU A 153 13.67 1.64 11.24
CA LEU A 153 14.58 2.56 10.59
C LEU A 153 14.74 2.17 9.11
N LEU A 154 14.41 3.10 8.22
CA LEU A 154 14.74 3.00 6.79
C LEU A 154 16.24 3.29 6.62
N GLN A 155 16.95 2.44 5.90
CA GLN A 155 18.40 2.55 5.71
C GLN A 155 18.71 2.77 4.21
N ASP A 156 19.35 1.79 3.57
CA ASP A 156 19.61 1.72 2.13
C ASP A 156 18.32 1.54 1.30
N PRO A 157 18.34 1.67 -0.04
CA PRO A 157 17.13 1.80 -0.86
C PRO A 157 16.07 0.72 -0.63
N ASP A 158 16.47 -0.49 -0.27
CA ASP A 158 15.57 -1.59 0.07
C ASP A 158 15.82 -2.20 1.46
N ARG A 159 16.63 -1.58 2.33
CA ARG A 159 16.92 -2.10 3.68
C ARG A 159 16.07 -1.43 4.75
N LEU A 160 15.50 -2.26 5.61
CA LEU A 160 14.64 -1.85 6.71
C LEU A 160 15.10 -2.57 8.00
N ARG A 161 15.44 -1.80 9.03
CA ARG A 161 15.67 -2.34 10.37
C ARG A 161 14.38 -2.26 11.17
N LEU A 162 13.96 -3.36 11.76
CA LEU A 162 12.75 -3.50 12.56
C LEU A 162 13.12 -3.80 14.01
N TYR A 163 12.48 -3.16 14.97
CA TYR A 163 12.76 -3.36 16.40
C TYR A 163 11.57 -4.03 17.07
N PHE A 164 11.76 -5.27 17.53
CA PHE A 164 10.72 -6.04 18.19
C PHE A 164 11.00 -6.25 19.66
N ASP A 165 9.94 -6.30 20.46
CA ASP A 165 9.98 -6.97 21.76
C ASP A 165 9.01 -8.15 21.81
N SER A 166 9.21 -9.01 22.80
CA SER A 166 8.29 -10.09 23.16
C SER A 166 7.65 -9.78 24.51
N GLU A 167 6.39 -10.18 24.67
CA GLU A 167 5.68 -10.05 25.94
C GLU A 167 6.48 -10.64 27.11
N GLY A 168 6.59 -9.86 28.21
CA GLY A 168 7.33 -10.28 29.41
C GLY A 168 8.84 -10.00 29.38
N THR A 169 9.37 -9.40 28.30
CA THR A 169 10.79 -9.01 28.20
C THR A 169 10.94 -7.51 28.01
N VAL A 170 12.02 -6.93 28.54
CA VAL A 170 12.44 -5.54 28.25
C VAL A 170 13.42 -5.45 27.08
N ASP A 171 13.97 -6.60 26.69
CA ASP A 171 14.93 -6.73 25.62
C ASP A 171 14.30 -6.43 24.26
N VAL A 172 15.08 -5.80 23.40
CA VAL A 172 14.68 -5.47 22.04
C VAL A 172 15.58 -6.21 21.07
N THR A 173 14.96 -6.91 20.12
CA THR A 173 15.66 -7.56 19.01
C THR A 173 15.49 -6.72 17.75
N ALA A 174 16.59 -6.24 17.19
CA ALA A 174 16.64 -5.64 15.87
C ALA A 174 16.63 -6.74 14.80
N VAL A 175 15.94 -6.50 13.70
CA VAL A 175 15.84 -7.41 12.57
C VAL A 175 16.04 -6.60 11.29
N ASP A 176 17.12 -6.91 10.57
CA ASP A 176 17.38 -6.30 9.27
C ASP A 176 16.70 -7.12 8.19
N VAL A 177 15.86 -6.49 7.38
CA VAL A 177 15.10 -7.13 6.29
C VAL A 177 15.25 -6.34 5.00
N ARG A 178 14.95 -7.00 3.88
CA ARG A 178 14.72 -6.31 2.61
C ARG A 178 13.23 -5.99 2.42
N ALA A 179 12.96 -4.76 1.99
CA ALA A 179 11.68 -4.34 1.44
C ALA A 179 11.51 -4.75 -0.04
N SER A 180 12.43 -5.54 -0.59
CA SER A 180 12.33 -6.16 -1.90
C SER A 180 12.13 -7.68 -1.75
N GLY A 181 11.58 -8.34 -2.77
CA GLY A 181 11.43 -9.80 -2.77
C GLY A 181 10.14 -10.33 -2.14
N ALA A 182 10.21 -11.47 -1.47
CA ALA A 182 9.05 -12.24 -1.03
C ALA A 182 8.47 -11.74 0.32
N ILE A 183 7.85 -10.55 0.30
CA ILE A 183 7.31 -9.87 1.49
C ILE A 183 6.35 -10.78 2.30
N THR A 184 5.46 -11.51 1.63
CA THR A 184 4.51 -12.42 2.30
C THR A 184 5.24 -13.54 3.05
N ALA A 185 6.30 -14.09 2.46
CA ALA A 185 7.11 -15.13 3.10
C ALA A 185 7.88 -14.57 4.29
N LEU A 186 8.43 -13.36 4.17
CA LEU A 186 9.07 -12.64 5.26
C LEU A 186 8.09 -12.43 6.43
N LEU A 187 6.90 -11.88 6.16
CA LEU A 187 5.88 -11.61 7.19
C LEU A 187 5.43 -12.89 7.91
N ALA A 188 5.35 -14.02 7.20
CA ALA A 188 5.03 -15.31 7.79
C ALA A 188 6.19 -15.89 8.63
N ALA A 189 7.43 -15.66 8.22
CA ALA A 189 8.61 -16.25 8.84
C ALA A 189 9.23 -15.38 9.96
N ILE A 190 8.92 -14.09 10.02
CA ILE A 190 9.61 -13.16 10.93
C ILE A 190 9.54 -13.61 12.40
N ARG A 191 8.38 -14.11 12.83
CA ARG A 191 8.17 -14.52 14.23
C ARG A 191 9.04 -15.71 14.64
N PRO A 192 9.02 -16.87 13.96
CA PRO A 192 9.89 -17.98 14.32
C PRO A 192 11.38 -17.60 14.19
N LEU A 193 11.76 -16.85 13.16
CA LEU A 193 13.16 -16.52 12.87
C LEU A 193 13.82 -15.62 13.93
N ILE A 194 13.07 -14.72 14.56
CA ILE A 194 13.58 -13.84 15.63
C ILE A 194 14.00 -14.64 16.87
N THR A 195 13.43 -15.82 17.07
CA THR A 195 13.71 -16.68 18.23
C THR A 195 14.81 -17.72 17.99
N GLU A 196 15.34 -17.82 16.77
CA GLU A 196 16.39 -18.78 16.43
C GLU A 196 17.75 -18.31 16.95
N GLU A 197 18.26 -18.96 18.01
CA GLU A 197 19.54 -18.61 18.65
C GLU A 197 20.72 -18.58 17.66
N GLU A 198 20.70 -19.44 16.63
CA GLU A 198 21.75 -19.52 15.61
C GLU A 198 21.85 -18.25 14.74
N ARG A 199 20.80 -17.44 14.69
CA ARG A 199 20.74 -16.18 13.92
C ARG A 199 20.93 -14.93 14.78
N ILE A 200 20.97 -15.10 16.10
CA ILE A 200 21.09 -13.98 17.03
C ILE A 200 22.56 -13.61 17.17
N SER A 201 22.87 -12.38 16.79
CA SER A 201 24.13 -11.71 17.08
C SER A 201 23.93 -10.60 18.10
N VAL A 202 25.02 -10.14 18.71
CA VAL A 202 25.02 -8.93 19.53
C VAL A 202 25.53 -7.78 18.67
N ASP A 203 24.76 -6.70 18.60
CA ASP A 203 25.18 -5.44 17.98
C ASP A 203 25.57 -4.45 19.08
N ASP A 204 26.87 -4.29 19.31
CA ASP A 204 27.40 -3.36 20.32
C ASP A 204 27.28 -1.88 19.89
N THR A 205 26.82 -1.61 18.66
CA THR A 205 26.76 -0.26 18.09
C THR A 205 25.37 0.36 18.10
N ASP A 206 24.31 -0.47 18.09
CA ASP A 206 22.93 -0.01 18.12
C ASP A 206 22.42 0.09 19.57
N PRO A 207 22.25 1.30 20.12
CA PRO A 207 21.80 1.47 21.51
C PRO A 207 20.33 1.11 21.72
N HIS A 208 19.59 0.76 20.66
CA HIS A 208 18.16 0.46 20.71
C HIS A 208 17.83 -1.03 20.77
N CYS A 209 18.83 -1.91 20.66
CA CYS A 209 18.64 -3.35 20.75
C CYS A 209 19.71 -4.04 21.60
N SER A 210 19.38 -5.20 22.15
CA SER A 210 20.36 -6.10 22.79
C SER A 210 20.74 -7.29 21.91
N ARG A 211 20.02 -7.46 20.79
CA ARG A 211 20.15 -8.59 19.85
C ARG A 211 19.88 -8.09 18.43
N LEU A 212 20.59 -8.65 17.47
CA LEU A 212 20.43 -8.38 16.05
C LEU A 212 20.28 -9.69 15.28
N VAL A 213 19.28 -9.73 14.39
CA VAL A 213 19.04 -10.81 13.44
C VAL A 213 19.10 -10.22 12.03
N ASP A 214 19.96 -10.76 11.17
CA ASP A 214 20.04 -10.36 9.76
C ASP A 214 19.22 -11.33 8.90
N LEU A 215 18.13 -10.82 8.30
CA LEU A 215 17.26 -11.52 7.35
C LEU A 215 17.34 -10.88 5.96
N THR A 216 18.42 -10.16 5.63
CA THR A 216 18.55 -9.49 4.33
C THR A 216 18.82 -10.43 3.15
N ASP A 217 19.18 -11.68 3.43
CA ASP A 217 19.38 -12.75 2.44
C ASP A 217 18.16 -13.68 2.27
N TRP A 218 17.02 -13.31 2.88
CA TRP A 218 15.77 -14.09 2.86
C TRP A 218 15.00 -13.98 1.54
#